data_AF-A0AAW0V791-F1
#
_entry.id   AF-A0AAW0V791-F1
#
_cell.length_a   1.000
_cell.length_b   1.000
_cell.length_c   1.000
_cell.angle_alpha   90.00
_cell.angle_beta   90.00
_cell.angle_gamma   90.00
#
_symmetry.space_group_name_H-M   'P 1'
#
loop_
_entity.id
_entity.type
_entity.pdbx_description
1 polymer ?
#
loop_
_entity_poly.entity_id
_entity_poly.type
_entity_poly.pdbx_seq_one_letter_code
_entity_poly.pdbx_strand_id
1 'polypeptide(L)'
;MITAIEEENSLKSDHEIRAEQDRINLEIMKTGEADELDLEEASKQTAIEFEDSCLEELKSFKTTHLDKVNPEVKDVKSINRALERSLVLVVKQKLGTSEEWVFPHTPWQPGETLRQVFFYKCQVRNKDGPITPGTNIVDHQWLTQDELDTRFKQSYAKSISKFLVSDR
;
A
#
# COMPACT_ATOMS: atom_id res chain seq x y z
N MET A 1 14.15 -18.36 -8.60
CA MET A 1 14.91 -19.44 -7.91
C MET A 1 14.09 -20.05 -6.78
N ILE A 2 13.44 -19.26 -5.92
CA ILE A 2 12.51 -19.79 -4.91
C ILE A 2 11.29 -20.48 -5.54
N THR A 3 10.68 -19.87 -6.56
CA THR A 3 9.51 -20.43 -7.27
C THR A 3 9.77 -21.79 -7.91
N ALA A 4 10.94 -21.97 -8.53
CA ALA A 4 11.31 -23.26 -9.14
C ALA A 4 11.48 -24.37 -8.08
N ILE A 5 12.08 -24.04 -6.93
CA ILE A 5 12.22 -24.99 -5.81
C ILE A 5 10.85 -25.31 -5.19
N GLU A 6 9.95 -24.34 -5.16
CA GLU A 6 8.56 -24.51 -4.70
C GLU A 6 7.77 -25.45 -5.62
N GLU A 7 7.86 -25.26 -6.94
CA GLU A 7 7.23 -26.13 -7.94
C GLU A 7 7.76 -27.56 -7.87
N GLU A 8 9.08 -27.75 -7.79
CA GLU A 8 9.71 -29.09 -7.76
C GLU A 8 9.35 -29.91 -6.52
N ASN A 9 9.06 -29.25 -5.39
CA ASN A 9 8.67 -29.92 -4.14
C ASN A 9 7.15 -29.93 -3.89
N SER A 10 6.36 -29.29 -4.75
CA SER A 10 4.92 -29.25 -4.61
C SER A 10 4.27 -30.52 -5.16
N LEU A 11 3.14 -30.90 -4.57
CA LEU A 11 2.22 -31.85 -5.19
C LEU A 11 1.41 -31.14 -6.28
N LYS A 12 0.80 -31.94 -7.17
CA LYS A 12 -0.13 -31.42 -8.19
C LYS A 12 -1.29 -30.70 -7.52
N SER A 13 -1.61 -29.51 -8.04
CA SER A 13 -2.77 -28.73 -7.62
C SER A 13 -4.06 -29.31 -8.22
N ASP A 14 -5.20 -29.07 -7.57
CA ASP A 14 -6.53 -29.49 -8.06
C ASP A 14 -6.80 -28.98 -9.49
N HIS A 15 -6.28 -27.80 -9.84
CA HIS A 15 -6.38 -27.24 -11.19
C HIS A 15 -5.61 -28.07 -12.23
N GLU A 16 -4.41 -28.55 -11.89
CA GLU A 16 -3.57 -29.36 -12.78
C GLU A 16 -4.16 -30.75 -12.98
N ILE A 17 -4.73 -31.33 -11.92
CA ILE A 17 -5.43 -32.63 -11.98
C ILE A 17 -6.65 -32.51 -12.90
N ARG A 18 -7.43 -31.43 -12.76
CA ARG A 18 -8.59 -31.16 -13.63
C ARG A 18 -8.19 -30.95 -15.09
N ALA A 19 -7.14 -30.18 -15.36
CA ALA A 19 -6.65 -29.97 -16.71
C ALA A 19 -6.17 -31.27 -17.37
N GLU A 20 -5.56 -32.17 -16.60
CA GLU A 20 -5.15 -33.49 -17.07
C GLU A 20 -6.35 -34.40 -17.38
N GLN A 21 -7.37 -34.39 -16.52
CA GLN A 21 -8.64 -35.10 -16.72
C GLN A 21 -9.41 -34.60 -17.95
N ASP A 22 -9.56 -33.28 -18.11
CA ASP A 22 -10.21 -32.66 -19.27
C ASP A 22 -9.51 -33.08 -20.57
N ARG A 23 -8.17 -33.11 -20.57
CA ARG A 23 -7.37 -33.55 -21.74
C ARG A 23 -7.58 -35.02 -22.07
N ILE A 24 -7.63 -35.89 -21.06
CA ILE A 24 -7.89 -37.32 -21.22
C ILE A 24 -9.32 -37.53 -21.76
N ASN A 25 -10.30 -36.82 -21.21
CA ASN A 25 -11.69 -36.89 -21.65
C ASN A 25 -11.83 -36.45 -23.12
N LEU A 26 -11.15 -35.38 -23.55
CA LEU A 26 -11.12 -34.95 -24.95
C LEU A 26 -10.51 -36.01 -25.90
N GLU A 27 -9.48 -36.73 -25.44
CA GLU A 27 -8.86 -37.81 -26.23
C GLU A 27 -9.81 -39.00 -26.39
N ILE A 28 -10.51 -39.39 -25.32
CA ILE A 28 -11.52 -40.47 -25.33
C ILE A 28 -12.73 -40.09 -26.22
N MET A 29 -13.19 -38.84 -26.16
CA MET A 29 -14.23 -38.33 -27.08
C MET A 29 -13.78 -38.41 -28.55
N LYS A 30 -12.50 -38.19 -28.82
CA LYS A 30 -11.94 -38.23 -30.18
C LYS A 30 -11.75 -39.66 -30.71
N THR A 31 -11.48 -40.64 -29.84
CA THR A 31 -11.34 -42.06 -30.22
C THR A 31 -12.69 -42.77 -30.42
N GLY A 32 -13.81 -42.15 -30.01
CA GLY A 32 -15.16 -42.61 -30.33
C GLY A 32 -15.78 -43.59 -29.33
N GLU A 33 -15.15 -43.80 -28.16
CA GLU A 33 -15.71 -44.57 -27.03
C GLU A 33 -16.58 -43.67 -26.13
N ALA A 34 -17.50 -42.92 -26.75
CA ALA A 34 -18.15 -41.76 -26.15
C ALA A 34 -19.52 -42.03 -25.48
N ASP A 35 -19.81 -43.28 -25.10
CA ASP A 35 -21.13 -43.66 -24.53
C ASP A 35 -21.20 -43.54 -22.98
N GLU A 36 -20.08 -43.28 -22.29
CA GLU A 36 -20.03 -43.20 -20.82
C GLU A 36 -19.54 -41.86 -20.25
N LEU A 37 -19.18 -40.88 -21.09
CA LEU A 37 -18.85 -39.55 -20.60
C LEU A 37 -20.15 -38.82 -20.26
N ASP A 38 -20.39 -38.69 -18.96
CA ASP A 38 -21.55 -38.02 -18.37
C ASP A 38 -21.78 -36.68 -19.08
N LEU A 39 -22.95 -36.54 -19.72
CA LEU A 39 -23.32 -35.35 -20.53
C LEU A 39 -23.19 -34.04 -19.70
N GLU A 40 -23.22 -34.18 -18.38
CA GLU A 40 -22.97 -33.12 -17.39
C GLU A 40 -21.52 -32.62 -17.36
N GLU A 41 -20.51 -33.48 -17.51
CA GLU A 41 -19.08 -33.09 -17.47
C GLU A 41 -18.69 -32.27 -18.70
N ALA A 42 -19.26 -32.60 -19.86
CA ALA A 42 -19.03 -31.86 -21.12
C ALA A 42 -19.64 -30.44 -21.10
N SER A 43 -20.55 -30.14 -20.18
CA SER A 43 -21.16 -28.82 -20.02
C SER A 43 -20.40 -27.90 -19.06
N LYS A 44 -19.39 -28.43 -18.35
CA LYS A 44 -18.55 -27.67 -17.43
C LYS A 44 -17.50 -26.90 -18.22
N GLN A 45 -17.19 -25.68 -17.77
CA GLN A 45 -16.06 -24.92 -18.30
C GLN A 45 -14.76 -25.73 -18.15
N THR A 46 -14.05 -25.93 -19.26
CA THR A 46 -12.74 -26.59 -19.31
C THR A 46 -11.73 -25.76 -18.51
N ALA A 47 -10.72 -26.39 -17.91
CA ALA A 47 -9.63 -25.67 -17.26
C ALA A 47 -9.01 -24.57 -18.15
N ILE A 48 -8.92 -24.83 -19.46
CA ILE A 48 -8.39 -23.87 -20.46
C ILE A 48 -9.32 -22.67 -20.64
N GLU A 49 -10.64 -22.89 -20.69
CA GLU A 49 -11.62 -21.80 -20.82
C GLU A 49 -11.63 -20.91 -19.57
N PHE A 50 -11.32 -21.48 -18.41
CA PHE A 50 -11.15 -20.73 -17.17
C PHE A 50 -9.86 -19.89 -17.17
N GLU A 51 -8.74 -20.44 -17.64
CA GLU A 51 -7.49 -19.70 -17.81
C GLU A 51 -7.62 -18.54 -18.79
N ASP A 52 -8.31 -18.75 -19.91
CA ASP A 52 -8.54 -17.71 -20.91
C ASP A 52 -9.41 -16.58 -20.34
N SER A 53 -10.49 -16.91 -19.62
CA SER A 53 -11.31 -15.93 -18.90
C SER A 53 -10.50 -15.13 -17.87
N CYS A 54 -9.62 -15.78 -17.10
CA CYS A 54 -8.74 -15.09 -16.17
C CYS A 54 -7.76 -14.15 -16.88
N LEU A 55 -7.24 -14.54 -18.05
CA LEU A 55 -6.36 -13.70 -18.86
C LEU A 55 -7.10 -12.50 -19.46
N GLU A 56 -8.36 -12.66 -19.87
CA GLU A 56 -9.20 -11.56 -20.33
C GLU A 56 -9.49 -10.55 -19.22
N GLU A 57 -9.82 -11.01 -18.01
CA GLU A 57 -10.00 -10.16 -16.84
C GLU A 57 -8.69 -9.45 -16.43
N LEU A 58 -7.54 -10.14 -16.52
CA LEU A 58 -6.24 -9.52 -16.27
C LEU A 58 -5.94 -8.39 -17.27
N LYS A 59 -6.31 -8.58 -18.54
CA LYS A 59 -6.13 -7.55 -19.59
C LYS A 59 -7.10 -6.38 -19.39
N SER A 60 -8.34 -6.67 -18.96
CA SER A 60 -9.35 -5.64 -18.69
C SER A 60 -9.02 -4.85 -17.41
N PHE A 61 -8.33 -5.47 -16.46
CA PHE A 61 -7.95 -4.89 -15.19
C PHE A 61 -6.89 -3.79 -15.36
N LYS A 62 -7.35 -2.54 -15.23
CA LYS A 62 -6.46 -1.39 -15.15
C LYS A 62 -5.94 -1.27 -13.72
N THR A 63 -4.69 -1.65 -13.52
CA THR A 63 -3.98 -1.35 -12.28
C THR A 63 -4.04 0.15 -12.01
N THR A 64 -4.45 0.53 -10.80
CA THR A 64 -4.24 1.92 -10.37
C THR A 64 -2.75 2.08 -10.14
N HIS A 65 -2.09 2.88 -10.98
CA HIS A 65 -0.67 3.16 -10.85
C HIS A 65 -0.34 3.67 -9.45
N LEU A 66 0.52 2.94 -8.72
CA LEU A 66 1.26 3.52 -7.59
C LEU A 66 2.11 4.72 -8.07
N ASP A 67 2.48 4.74 -9.35
CA ASP A 67 3.24 5.80 -10.02
C ASP A 67 2.47 7.08 -10.34
N LYS A 68 1.20 7.25 -9.90
CA LYS A 68 0.57 8.60 -9.93
C LYS A 68 1.25 9.60 -8.98
N VAL A 69 2.33 9.19 -8.31
CA VAL A 69 3.35 10.07 -7.78
C VAL A 69 4.20 10.57 -8.93
N ASN A 70 3.77 11.65 -9.58
CA ASN A 70 4.64 12.38 -10.50
C ASN A 70 5.90 12.83 -9.71
N PRO A 71 7.12 12.36 -10.03
CA PRO A 71 8.35 12.83 -9.36
C PRO A 71 8.60 14.33 -9.61
N GLU A 72 7.97 14.88 -10.65
CA GLU A 72 8.07 16.29 -11.03
C GLU A 72 7.15 17.21 -10.20
N VAL A 73 6.09 16.66 -9.61
CA VAL A 73 5.18 17.43 -8.76
C VAL A 73 5.50 17.10 -7.30
N LYS A 74 6.45 17.84 -6.72
CA LYS A 74 6.74 17.83 -5.28
C LYS A 74 5.60 18.49 -4.49
N ASP A 75 4.39 17.95 -4.60
CA ASP A 75 3.24 18.33 -3.78
C ASP A 75 3.47 17.82 -2.35
N VAL A 76 4.22 18.59 -1.58
CA VAL A 76 4.48 18.36 -0.14
C VAL A 76 3.23 18.45 0.73
N LYS A 77 2.09 18.88 0.19
CA LYS A 77 0.80 18.95 0.91
C LYS A 77 -0.07 17.71 0.72
N SER A 78 0.20 16.91 -0.29
CA SER A 78 -0.60 15.74 -0.64
C SER A 78 -0.09 14.49 0.08
N ILE A 79 -1.02 13.70 0.64
CA ILE A 79 -0.70 12.41 1.28
C ILE A 79 -0.46 11.33 0.22
N ASN A 80 -1.10 11.45 -0.94
CA ASN A 80 -1.01 10.48 -2.04
C ASN A 80 0.30 10.58 -2.84
N ARG A 81 1.36 11.20 -2.29
CA ARG A 81 2.65 11.37 -2.96
C ARG A 81 3.64 10.24 -2.69
N ALA A 82 3.47 9.42 -1.65
CA ALA A 82 4.39 8.33 -1.34
C ALA A 82 3.63 7.26 -0.55
N LEU A 83 3.04 6.30 -1.27
CA LEU A 83 2.30 5.20 -0.66
C LEU A 83 3.23 4.13 -0.07
N GLU A 84 4.44 4.02 -0.60
CA GLU A 84 5.45 3.06 -0.15
C GLU A 84 6.09 3.44 1.18
N ARG A 85 6.10 4.73 1.54
CA ARG A 85 6.84 5.24 2.69
C ARG A 85 5.91 5.88 3.70
N SER A 86 6.26 5.78 4.99
CA SER A 86 5.55 6.50 6.03
C SER A 86 5.76 8.01 5.88
N LEU A 87 4.68 8.77 5.78
CA LEU A 87 4.67 10.23 5.76
C LEU A 87 4.41 10.77 7.16
N VAL A 88 5.16 11.80 7.56
CA VAL A 88 5.01 12.48 8.85
C VAL A 88 4.52 13.91 8.63
N LEU A 89 3.55 14.34 9.43
CA LEU A 89 2.99 15.68 9.38
C LEU A 89 3.94 16.68 10.05
N VAL A 90 4.30 17.73 9.34
CA VAL A 90 5.10 18.86 9.82
C VAL A 90 4.34 20.15 9.58
N VAL A 91 4.39 21.06 10.55
CA VAL A 91 3.69 22.34 10.48
C VAL A 91 4.68 23.49 10.62
N LYS A 92 4.40 24.58 9.91
CA LYS A 92 5.12 25.84 10.03
C LYS A 92 4.37 26.72 11.02
N GLN A 93 5.00 26.99 12.17
CA GLN A 93 4.40 27.79 13.24
C GLN A 93 5.15 29.12 13.43
N LYS A 94 4.39 30.19 13.70
CA LYS A 94 4.93 31.50 14.06
C LYS A 94 5.20 31.55 15.56
N LEU A 95 6.45 31.37 15.96
CA LEU A 95 6.88 31.52 17.35
C LEU A 95 7.51 32.92 17.51
N GLY A 96 6.67 33.90 17.88
CA GLY A 96 7.09 35.30 18.02
C GLY A 96 7.49 35.93 16.68
N THR A 97 8.79 36.02 16.42
CA THR A 97 9.37 36.69 15.23
C THR A 97 9.90 35.72 14.18
N SER A 98 10.15 34.45 14.55
CA SER A 98 10.73 33.45 13.64
C SER A 98 9.72 32.39 13.25
N GLU A 99 9.72 32.02 11.97
CA GLU A 99 8.91 30.94 11.43
C GLU A 99 9.76 29.67 11.34
N GLU A 100 9.42 28.65 12.13
CA GLU A 100 10.18 27.40 12.17
C GLU A 100 9.28 26.21 11.84
N TRP A 101 9.87 25.22 11.16
CA TRP A 101 9.24 23.92 10.96
C TRP A 101 9.34 23.12 12.24
N VAL A 102 8.18 22.75 12.79
CA VAL A 102 8.07 21.97 14.02
C VAL A 102 6.98 20.92 13.86
N PHE A 103 6.92 19.97 14.78
CA PHE A 103 5.75 19.11 14.88
C PHE A 103 4.57 19.89 15.45
N PRO A 104 3.33 19.48 15.12
CA PRO A 104 2.16 20.05 15.76
C PRO A 104 2.26 19.88 17.28
N HIS A 105 2.37 20.99 18.00
CA HIS A 105 2.34 21.02 19.45
C HIS A 105 1.23 21.94 19.92
N THR A 106 0.72 21.67 21.11
CA THR A 106 -0.28 22.50 21.78
C THR A 106 0.24 22.86 23.16
N PRO A 107 0.07 24.12 23.61
CA PRO A 107 0.37 24.47 24.98
C PRO A 107 -0.56 23.69 25.91
N TRP A 108 -0.03 23.29 27.05
CA TRP A 108 -0.78 22.61 28.09
C TRP A 108 -1.98 23.44 28.55
N GLN A 109 -3.14 22.80 28.69
CA GLN A 109 -4.36 23.40 29.22
C GLN A 109 -4.61 22.96 30.67
N PRO A 110 -5.19 23.84 31.52
CA PRO A 110 -5.49 23.50 32.90
C PRO A 110 -6.49 22.34 32.98
N GLY A 111 -6.03 21.18 33.44
CA GLY A 111 -6.82 19.94 33.51
C GLY A 111 -6.13 18.73 32.90
N GLU A 112 -5.04 18.93 32.16
CA GLU A 112 -4.24 17.85 31.58
C GLU A 112 -3.13 17.38 32.55
N THR A 113 -2.80 16.09 32.54
CA THR A 113 -1.85 15.49 33.50
C THR A 113 -0.37 15.69 33.15
N LEU A 114 -0.07 16.18 31.94
CA LEU A 114 1.27 16.15 31.36
C LEU A 114 1.95 17.51 31.49
N ARG A 115 3.09 17.58 32.21
CA ARG A 115 3.80 18.84 32.52
C ARG A 115 5.03 19.09 31.64
N GLN A 116 5.40 18.18 30.75
CA GLN A 116 6.60 18.26 29.90
C GLN A 116 6.25 18.09 28.41
N VAL A 117 7.23 18.36 27.53
CA VAL A 117 7.10 18.13 26.09
C VAL A 117 7.13 16.63 25.82
N PHE A 118 6.02 16.09 25.31
CA PHE A 118 5.92 14.68 24.92
C PHE A 118 5.61 14.56 23.43
N PHE A 119 6.17 13.53 22.81
CA PHE A 119 5.86 13.18 21.42
C PHE A 119 4.84 12.04 21.41
N TYR A 120 3.75 12.24 20.66
CA TYR A 120 2.73 11.22 20.44
C TYR A 120 2.80 10.71 19.00
N LYS A 121 2.76 9.39 18.83
CA LYS A 121 2.62 8.76 17.52
C LYS A 121 1.14 8.55 17.23
N CYS A 122 0.65 9.20 16.19
CA CYS A 122 -0.72 9.03 15.70
C CYS A 122 -0.68 8.41 14.30
N GLN A 123 -1.59 7.48 14.03
CA GLN A 123 -1.79 6.92 12.69
C GLN A 123 -3.10 7.46 12.12
N VAL A 124 -3.03 7.99 10.90
CA VAL A 124 -4.22 8.47 10.19
C VAL A 124 -4.86 7.26 9.50
N ARG A 125 -6.02 6.81 9.99
CA ARG A 125 -6.73 5.64 9.44
C ARG A 125 -7.51 5.96 8.18
N ASN A 126 -8.21 7.10 8.16
CA ASN A 126 -8.95 7.57 6.99
C ASN A 126 -8.99 9.10 7.00
N LYS A 127 -8.83 9.73 5.84
CA LYS A 127 -8.74 11.19 5.71
C LYS A 127 -10.01 11.76 5.09
N ASP A 128 -11.12 11.64 5.80
CA ASP A 128 -12.38 12.27 5.43
C ASP A 128 -12.48 13.66 6.06
N GLY A 129 -11.75 14.63 5.48
CA GLY A 129 -11.89 16.03 5.86
C GLY A 129 -10.76 16.95 5.38
N PRO A 130 -11.06 18.22 5.11
CA PRO A 130 -10.03 19.23 4.90
C PRO A 130 -9.22 19.40 6.19
N ILE A 131 -7.90 19.49 6.08
CA ILE A 131 -7.03 19.83 7.21
C ILE A 131 -7.34 21.28 7.58
N THR A 132 -8.05 21.51 8.69
CA THR A 132 -8.26 22.84 9.23
C THR A 132 -7.03 23.23 10.04
N PRO A 133 -6.27 24.26 9.60
CA PRO A 133 -5.13 24.74 10.39
C PRO A 133 -5.66 25.33 11.71
N GLY A 134 -5.08 24.91 12.82
CA GLY A 134 -5.29 25.54 14.12
C GLY A 134 -4.76 26.98 14.17
N THR A 135 -5.06 27.70 15.25
CA THR A 135 -4.94 29.17 15.41
C THR A 135 -3.52 29.77 15.33
N ASN A 136 -2.50 29.03 14.86
CA ASN A 136 -1.14 29.53 14.68
C ASN A 136 -0.33 28.77 13.61
N ILE A 137 -1.01 28.06 12.70
CA ILE A 137 -0.35 27.24 11.66
C ILE A 137 -0.41 27.99 10.34
N VAL A 138 0.77 28.30 9.79
CA VAL A 138 0.91 29.02 8.50
C VAL A 138 0.79 28.05 7.33
N ASP A 139 1.45 26.90 7.44
CA ASP A 139 1.52 25.90 6.38
C ASP A 139 1.69 24.51 7.00
N HIS A 140 1.26 23.48 6.28
CA HIS A 140 1.41 22.09 6.68
C HIS A 140 1.99 21.30 5.51
N GLN A 141 2.86 20.35 5.81
CA GLN A 141 3.51 19.48 4.84
C GLN A 141 3.60 18.06 5.37
N TRP A 142 3.49 17.10 4.46
CA TRP A 142 3.74 15.69 4.70
C TRP A 142 5.13 15.40 4.17
N LEU A 143 6.07 15.04 5.06
CA LEU A 143 7.47 14.79 4.70
C LEU A 143 7.84 13.32 4.95
N THR A 144 8.76 12.80 4.13
CA THR A 144 9.42 11.52 4.43
C THR A 144 10.52 11.76 5.46
N GLN A 145 11.04 10.69 6.06
CA GLN A 145 12.14 10.79 7.03
C GLN A 145 13.41 11.43 6.44
N ASP A 146 13.72 11.16 5.17
CA ASP A 146 14.88 11.76 4.48
C ASP A 146 14.76 13.29 4.34
N GLU A 147 13.56 13.78 4.02
CA GLU A 147 13.31 15.23 3.88
C GLU A 147 13.24 15.94 5.23
N LEU A 148 12.85 15.21 6.27
CA LEU A 148 12.68 15.70 7.63
C LEU A 148 14.03 16.12 8.26
N ASP A 149 15.10 15.36 8.01
CA ASP A 149 16.45 15.69 8.51
C ASP A 149 17.01 16.97 7.88
N THR A 150 16.66 17.22 6.61
CA THR A 150 17.11 18.41 5.87
C THR A 150 16.39 19.69 6.33
N ARG A 151 15.14 19.58 6.81
CA ARG A 151 14.29 20.74 7.16
C ARG A 151 14.40 21.16 8.62
N PHE A 152 14.70 20.23 9.53
CA PHE A 152 14.81 20.54 10.95
C PHE A 152 16.21 21.03 11.35
N LYS A 153 16.27 21.80 12.44
CA LYS A 153 17.53 22.09 13.12
C LYS A 153 18.18 20.80 13.59
N GLN A 154 19.51 20.74 13.50
CA GLN A 154 20.29 19.52 13.77
C GLN A 154 20.12 18.95 15.19
N SER A 155 19.84 19.79 16.19
CA SER A 155 19.53 19.32 17.56
C SER A 155 18.16 18.65 17.67
N TYR A 156 17.17 19.17 16.96
CA TYR A 156 15.80 18.67 16.94
C TYR A 156 15.70 17.39 16.10
N ALA A 157 16.34 17.37 14.92
CA ALA A 157 16.41 16.20 14.04
C ALA A 157 17.02 14.96 14.72
N LYS A 158 18.08 15.15 15.53
CA LYS A 158 18.70 14.07 16.33
C LYS A 158 17.77 13.46 17.38
N SER A 159 16.84 14.24 17.92
CA SER A 159 15.88 13.75 18.92
C SER A 159 14.74 12.99 18.25
N ILE A 160 14.33 13.45 17.07
CA ILE A 160 13.22 12.87 16.30
C ILE A 160 13.63 11.58 15.59
N SER A 161 14.83 11.53 15.00
CA SER A 161 15.35 10.34 14.30
C SER A 161 15.43 9.11 15.21
N LYS A 162 15.59 9.28 16.52
CA LYS A 162 15.56 8.18 17.50
C LYS A 162 14.16 7.59 17.70
N PHE A 163 13.11 8.38 17.45
CA PHE A 163 11.72 7.98 17.68
C PHE A 163 11.07 7.43 16.40
N LEU A 164 11.47 7.93 15.24
CA LEU A 164 10.97 7.46 13.96
C LEU A 164 11.75 6.20 13.53
N VAL A 165 11.12 5.04 13.71
CA VAL A 165 11.58 3.79 13.08
C VAL A 165 11.39 3.94 11.57
N SER A 166 12.49 3.90 10.83
CA SER A 166 12.45 3.82 9.38
C SER A 166 12.01 2.42 8.99
N ASP A 167 10.93 2.31 8.24
CA ASP A 167 10.60 1.08 7.53
C ASP A 167 11.57 1.00 6.35
N ARG A 168 12.63 0.19 6.51
CA ARG A 168 13.67 -0.04 5.52
C ARG A 168 13.57 -1.46 5.02
#